data_AF-A0A8B9ID36-F1
#
_entry.id   AF-A0A8B9ID36-F1
#
_cell.length_a   1.000
_cell.length_b   1.000
_cell.length_c   1.000
_cell.angle_alpha   90.00
_cell.angle_beta   90.00
_cell.angle_gamma   90.00
#
_symmetry.space_group_name_H-M   'P 1'
#
loop_
_entity.id
_entity.type
_entity.pdbx_description
1 polymer ?
#
loop_
_entity_poly.entity_id
_entity_poly.type
_entity_poly.pdbx_seq_one_letter_code
_entity_poly.pdbx_strand_id
1 'polypeptide(L)'
;MGEQYCIVTLNGPGPWGFRLQGGKDFNMPLTISRITPGSKAAQSQMNQGDLVVAIDGVNTDSMTHLEAQNKIKSASYNLSLTLQNLIILFLNITVCHVNLEGQPFYSKKDKPLCKKHAHAINV
;
A
#
# COMPACT_ATOMS: atom_id res chain seq x y z
N MET A 1 -15.73 10.07 7.00
CA MET A 1 -14.73 9.95 5.92
C MET A 1 -13.48 9.37 6.54
N GLY A 2 -13.39 8.04 6.60
CA GLY A 2 -12.33 7.35 7.33
C GLY A 2 -11.10 7.18 6.43
N GLU A 3 -9.95 7.66 6.87
CA GLU A 3 -8.68 7.30 6.26
C GLU A 3 -8.45 5.80 6.53
N GLN A 4 -8.55 4.99 5.49
CA GLN A 4 -8.44 3.53 5.60
C GLN A 4 -6.96 3.15 5.70
N TYR A 5 -6.44 3.12 6.93
CA TYR A 5 -5.13 2.56 7.23
C TYR A 5 -5.21 1.03 7.38
N CYS A 6 -4.20 0.32 6.89
CA CYS A 6 -4.00 -1.11 7.10
C CYS A 6 -2.73 -1.31 7.92
N ILE A 7 -2.81 -2.08 9.00
CA ILE A 7 -1.64 -2.48 9.78
C ILE A 7 -1.19 -3.84 9.25
N VAL A 8 0.06 -3.92 8.81
CA VAL A 8 0.70 -5.16 8.36
C VAL A 8 1.81 -5.52 9.33
N THR A 9 1.77 -6.75 9.84
CA THR A 9 2.84 -7.33 10.66
C THR A 9 3.53 -8.45 9.89
N LEU A 10 4.83 -8.27 9.63
CA LEU A 10 5.68 -9.28 9.00
C LEU A 10 6.44 -10.05 10.09
N ASN A 11 6.25 -11.37 10.17
CA ASN A 11 6.84 -12.19 11.23
C ASN A 11 8.24 -12.74 10.88
N GLY A 12 9.05 -12.98 11.92
CA GLY A 12 10.44 -13.45 11.84
C GLY A 12 11.44 -12.31 11.62
N PRO A 13 12.75 -12.58 11.49
CA PRO A 13 13.77 -11.56 11.20
C PRO A 13 13.75 -11.13 9.73
N GLY A 14 14.48 -10.07 9.37
CA GLY A 14 14.71 -9.71 7.96
C GLY A 14 15.38 -10.84 7.15
N PRO A 15 15.34 -10.80 5.80
CA PRO A 15 14.80 -9.71 4.97
C PRO A 15 13.27 -9.73 4.86
N TRP A 16 12.68 -8.54 4.82
CA TRP A 16 11.22 -8.34 4.79
C TRP A 16 10.61 -8.48 3.39
N GLY A 17 11.41 -8.20 2.35
CA GLY A 17 10.99 -8.42 0.97
C GLY A 17 10.32 -7.25 0.27
N PHE A 18 10.56 -6.01 0.72
CA PHE A 18 10.13 -4.80 0.02
C PHE A 18 11.28 -3.81 -0.12
N ARG A 19 11.11 -2.82 -0.99
CA ARG A 19 11.97 -1.64 -1.11
C ARG A 19 11.21 -0.40 -0.69
N LEU A 20 11.90 0.48 0.02
CA LEU A 20 11.39 1.77 0.47
C LEU A 20 11.92 2.87 -0.45
N GLN A 21 11.13 3.93 -0.66
CA GLN A 21 11.57 5.16 -1.32
C GLN A 21 11.00 6.39 -0.61
N GLY A 22 11.53 7.57 -0.91
CA GLY A 22 11.11 8.84 -0.29
C GLY A 22 11.74 9.06 1.09
N GLY A 23 11.16 9.93 1.90
CA GLY A 23 11.73 10.39 3.16
C GLY A 23 11.72 11.91 3.26
N LYS A 24 11.72 12.41 4.49
CA LYS A 24 11.65 13.86 4.77
C LYS A 24 12.81 14.63 4.11
N ASP A 25 14.00 14.03 4.09
CA ASP A 25 15.23 14.51 3.46
C ASP A 25 15.12 14.64 1.93
N PHE A 26 14.23 13.86 1.30
CA PHE A 26 13.94 13.95 -0.13
C PHE A 26 12.70 14.80 -0.44
N ASN A 27 12.07 15.38 0.58
CA ASN A 27 10.79 16.07 0.47
C ASN A 27 9.71 15.23 -0.24
N MET A 28 9.74 13.91 -0.02
CA MET A 28 8.83 12.93 -0.60
C MET A 28 8.27 12.01 0.50
N PRO A 29 7.03 11.54 0.40
CA PRO A 29 6.48 10.57 1.35
C PRO A 29 7.24 9.23 1.31
N LEU A 30 7.29 8.54 2.45
CA LEU A 30 7.85 7.19 2.52
C LEU A 30 6.88 6.18 1.89
N THR A 31 7.28 5.52 0.81
CA THR A 31 6.39 4.60 0.07
C THR A 31 7.07 3.27 -0.28
N ILE A 32 6.26 2.24 -0.52
CA ILE A 32 6.72 0.92 -0.98
C ILE A 32 6.99 0.99 -2.49
N SER A 33 8.26 1.00 -2.90
CA SER A 33 8.63 1.12 -4.32
C SER A 33 8.61 -0.20 -5.06
N ARG A 34 8.79 -1.31 -4.36
CA ARG A 34 8.80 -2.67 -4.94
C ARG A 34 8.52 -3.71 -3.87
N ILE A 35 7.81 -4.77 -4.25
CA ILE A 35 7.69 -6.00 -3.47
C ILE A 35 8.42 -7.13 -4.19
N THR A 36 9.22 -7.89 -3.47
CA THR A 36 9.94 -9.06 -3.98
C THR A 36 8.98 -10.25 -4.03
N PRO A 37 8.79 -10.91 -5.19
CA PRO A 37 7.93 -12.09 -5.29
C PRO A 37 8.35 -13.21 -4.33
N GLY A 38 7.37 -13.91 -3.75
CA GLY A 38 7.60 -15.01 -2.80
C GLY A 38 8.13 -14.59 -1.43
N SER A 39 8.26 -13.30 -1.16
CA SER A 39 8.72 -12.79 0.14
C SER A 39 7.60 -12.64 1.17
N LYS A 40 7.97 -12.31 2.42
CA LYS A 40 7.02 -12.02 3.50
C LYS A 40 6.09 -10.86 3.14
N ALA A 41 6.64 -9.79 2.59
CA ALA A 41 5.85 -8.66 2.09
C ALA A 41 4.85 -9.09 1.00
N ALA A 42 5.24 -9.99 0.08
CA ALA A 42 4.35 -10.49 -0.97
C ALA A 42 3.23 -11.40 -0.46
N GLN A 43 3.41 -12.03 0.70
CA GLN A 43 2.39 -12.86 1.36
C GLN A 43 1.49 -12.06 2.30
N SER A 44 1.74 -10.76 2.43
CA SER A 44 0.98 -9.84 3.28
C SER A 44 0.01 -8.99 2.45
N GLN A 45 -0.69 -8.07 3.09
CA GLN A 45 -1.61 -7.13 2.42
C GLN A 45 -0.91 -5.87 1.88
N MET A 46 0.43 -5.86 1.82
CA MET A 46 1.21 -4.75 1.26
C MET A 46 1.14 -4.74 -0.27
N ASN A 47 1.07 -3.54 -0.84
CA ASN A 47 1.14 -3.31 -2.28
C ASN A 47 2.24 -2.30 -2.62
N GLN A 48 2.74 -2.38 -3.85
CA GLN A 48 3.60 -1.34 -4.39
C GLN A 48 2.79 -0.02 -4.46
N GLY A 49 3.39 1.08 -4.04
CA GLY A 49 2.75 2.40 -3.99
C GLY A 49 2.08 2.72 -2.66
N ASP A 50 1.99 1.78 -1.71
CA ASP A 50 1.46 2.08 -0.38
C ASP A 50 2.32 3.13 0.33
N LEU A 51 1.64 4.06 1.02
CA LEU A 51 2.28 5.05 1.87
C LEU A 51 2.55 4.42 3.23
N VAL A 52 3.80 4.52 3.70
CA VAL A 52 4.17 4.15 5.06
C VAL A 52 3.90 5.33 5.97
N VAL A 53 2.96 5.15 6.89
CA VAL A 53 2.48 6.18 7.84
C VAL A 53 3.10 5.98 9.21
N ALA A 54 3.39 4.73 9.58
CA ALA A 54 4.13 4.43 10.80
C ALA A 54 4.97 3.14 10.65
N ILE A 55 6.11 3.11 11.35
CA ILE A 55 7.00 1.95 11.49
C ILE A 55 7.10 1.61 12.97
N ASP A 56 6.68 0.41 13.35
CA ASP A 56 6.57 -0.07 14.73
C ASP A 56 5.83 0.92 15.64
N GLY A 57 4.72 1.47 15.12
CA GLY A 57 3.87 2.43 15.82
C GLY A 57 4.40 3.88 15.86
N VAL A 58 5.59 4.15 15.31
CA VAL A 58 6.16 5.50 15.22
C VAL A 58 5.80 6.14 13.89
N ASN A 59 5.11 7.28 13.93
CA ASN A 59 4.73 8.05 12.74
C ASN A 59 5.97 8.48 11.92
N THR A 60 5.84 8.45 10.59
CA THR A 60 6.92 8.69 9.61
C THR A 60 6.93 10.07 8.95
N ASP A 61 6.03 10.99 9.27
CA ASP A 61 5.87 12.32 8.64
C ASP A 61 7.15 13.18 8.67
N SER A 62 7.92 13.07 9.75
CA SER A 62 9.19 13.78 9.92
C SER A 62 10.41 12.87 9.75
N MET A 63 10.22 11.61 9.37
CA MET A 63 11.28 10.60 9.34
C MET A 63 12.08 10.70 8.04
N THR A 64 13.40 10.76 8.15
CA THR A 64 14.30 10.68 6.99
C THR A 64 14.32 9.25 6.43
N HIS A 65 14.77 9.12 5.18
CA HIS A 65 14.94 7.83 4.55
C HIS A 65 15.84 6.90 5.37
N LEU A 66 16.96 7.43 5.89
CA LEU A 66 17.93 6.67 6.68
C LEU A 66 17.33 6.20 8.01
N GLU A 67 16.61 7.06 8.73
CA GLU A 67 15.95 6.70 9.98
C GLU A 67 14.91 5.60 9.78
N ALA A 68 14.11 5.69 8.71
CA ALA A 68 13.14 4.67 8.36
C ALA A 68 13.81 3.32 8.05
N GLN A 69 14.89 3.34 7.25
CA GLN A 69 15.67 2.14 6.99
C GLN A 69 16.25 1.53 8.27
N ASN A 70 16.80 2.35 9.17
CA ASN A 70 17.40 1.88 10.40
C ASN A 70 16.34 1.21 11.29
N LYS A 71 15.17 1.83 11.46
CA LYS A 71 14.05 1.21 12.19
C LYS A 71 13.63 -0.13 11.60
N ILE A 72 13.42 -0.19 10.28
CA ILE A 72 13.04 -1.43 9.57
C ILE A 72 14.10 -2.53 9.73
N LYS A 73 15.39 -2.18 9.72
CA LYS A 73 16.49 -3.14 9.88
C LYS A 73 16.68 -3.61 11.32
N SER A 74 16.34 -2.76 12.31
CA SER A 74 16.45 -3.09 13.73
C SER A 74 15.35 -4.05 14.22
N ALA A 75 14.23 -4.15 13.50
CA ALA A 75 13.20 -5.14 13.76
C ALA A 75 13.78 -6.58 13.66
N SER A 76 13.70 -7.35 14.75
CA SER A 76 14.35 -8.66 14.85
C SER A 76 13.36 -9.84 14.88
N TYR A 77 12.15 -9.61 15.37
CA TYR A 77 11.13 -10.67 15.57
C TYR A 77 9.91 -10.48 14.70
N ASN A 78 9.48 -9.24 14.55
CA ASN A 78 8.44 -8.83 13.62
C ASN A 78 8.69 -7.37 13.25
N LEU A 79 8.14 -6.95 12.12
CA LEU A 79 8.08 -5.57 11.68
C LEU A 79 6.61 -5.20 11.49
N SER A 80 6.16 -4.16 12.17
CA SER A 80 4.80 -3.64 12.05
C SER A 80 4.80 -2.34 11.25
N LEU A 81 4.06 -2.31 10.13
CA LEU A 81 3.91 -1.13 9.29
C LEU A 81 2.44 -0.69 9.28
N THR A 82 2.19 0.58 9.55
CA THR A 82 0.89 1.19 9.25
C THR A 82 0.95 1.79 7.87
N LEU A 83 0.13 1.28 6.97
CA LEU A 83 0.11 1.63 5.57
C LEU A 83 -1.19 2.33 5.21
N GLN A 84 -1.11 3.32 4.32
CA GLN A 84 -2.27 3.90 3.67
C GLN A 84 -2.29 3.44 2.22
N ASN A 85 -3.35 2.71 1.86
CA ASN A 85 -3.50 2.15 0.52
C ASN A 85 -3.86 3.24 -0.48
N LEU A 86 -2.86 3.75 -1.19
CA LEU A 86 -3.07 4.76 -2.25
C LEU A 86 -3.75 4.13 -3.49
N ILE A 87 -3.61 2.82 -3.71
CA ILE A 87 -4.26 2.10 -4.81
C ILE A 87 -5.78 1.97 -4.59
N ILE A 88 -6.25 1.86 -3.35
CA ILE A 88 -7.69 1.75 -3.04
C ILE A 88 -8.41 3.09 -3.33
N LEU A 89 -7.71 4.22 -3.34
CA LEU A 89 -8.30 5.52 -3.72
C LEU A 89 -8.57 5.63 -5.24
N PHE A 90 -7.88 4.86 -6.08
CA PHE A 90 -8.12 4.81 -7.53
C PHE A 90 -8.93 3.57 -7.98
N LEU A 91 -8.95 2.48 -7.20
CA LEU A 91 -9.69 1.25 -7.51
C LEU A 91 -11.06 1.12 -6.83
N ASN A 92 -11.40 1.99 -5.86
CA ASN A 92 -12.80 2.12 -5.42
C ASN A 92 -13.61 2.83 -6.52
N ILE A 93 -13.97 2.06 -7.53
CA ILE A 93 -15.10 2.36 -8.39
C ILE A 93 -16.31 2.52 -7.47
N THR A 94 -16.87 3.73 -7.43
CA THR A 94 -18.09 4.15 -6.71
C THR A 94 -19.31 3.21 -6.79
N VAL A 95 -19.25 2.09 -7.52
CA VAL A 95 -20.41 1.25 -7.87
C VAL A 95 -20.26 -0.21 -7.40
N CYS A 96 -19.06 -0.73 -7.12
CA CYS A 96 -18.94 -2.12 -6.68
C CYS A 96 -17.63 -2.45 -5.96
N HIS A 97 -17.75 -2.98 -4.74
CA HIS A 97 -16.67 -3.50 -3.90
C HIS A 97 -16.06 -4.81 -4.46
N VAL A 98 -15.58 -4.82 -5.70
CA VAL A 98 -14.90 -5.99 -6.32
C VAL A 98 -13.54 -5.58 -6.84
N ASN A 99 -12.50 -6.35 -6.48
CA ASN A 99 -11.15 -6.20 -7.02
C ASN A 99 -11.16 -6.57 -8.53
N LEU A 100 -10.59 -5.69 -9.37
CA LEU A 100 -10.50 -5.85 -10.82
C LEU A 100 -9.08 -6.13 -11.32
N GLU A 101 -8.11 -6.34 -10.43
CA GLU A 101 -6.75 -6.72 -10.81
C GLU A 101 -6.79 -7.96 -11.71
N GLY A 102 -6.27 -7.81 -12.94
CA GLY A 102 -6.25 -8.88 -13.95
C GLY A 102 -7.57 -9.11 -14.70
N GLN A 103 -8.61 -8.30 -14.50
CA GLN A 103 -9.88 -8.42 -15.24
C GLN A 103 -10.05 -7.32 -16.32
N PRO A 104 -10.69 -7.64 -17.47
CA PRO A 104 -11.12 -6.62 -18.42
C PRO A 104 -12.08 -5.64 -17.75
N PHE A 105 -11.76 -4.35 -17.79
CA PHE A 105 -12.59 -3.27 -17.24
C PHE A 105 -13.12 -2.37 -18.36
N TYR A 106 -14.24 -1.71 -18.09
CA TYR A 106 -14.91 -0.77 -18.99
C TYR A 106 -14.77 0.64 -18.41
N SER A 107 -14.65 1.67 -19.25
CA SER A 107 -14.58 3.07 -18.80
C SER A 107 -15.78 3.86 -19.32
N LYS A 108 -16.47 4.60 -18.43
CA LYS A 108 -17.54 5.55 -18.79
C LYS A 108 -17.38 6.81 -17.94
N LYS A 109 -17.22 7.98 -18.57
CA LYS A 109 -16.94 9.27 -17.90
C LYS A 109 -15.76 9.19 -16.90
N ASP A 110 -14.66 8.61 -17.37
CA ASP A 110 -13.42 8.42 -16.59
C ASP A 110 -13.55 7.56 -15.33
N LYS A 111 -14.68 6.85 -15.16
CA LYS A 111 -14.87 5.87 -14.08
C LYS A 111 -14.63 4.47 -14.62
N PRO A 112 -13.68 3.71 -14.06
CA PRO A 112 -13.54 2.30 -14.38
C PRO A 112 -14.77 1.54 -13.85
N LEU A 113 -15.18 0.47 -14.53
CA LEU A 113 -16.38 -0.32 -14.24
C LEU A 113 -16.10 -1.79 -14.52
N CYS A 114 -16.67 -2.69 -13.71
CA CYS A 114 -16.64 -4.12 -14.01
C CYS A 114 -17.64 -4.47 -15.12
N LYS A 115 -17.45 -5.61 -15.78
CA LYS A 115 -18.34 -6.10 -16.86
C LYS A 115 -19.82 -6.16 -16.45
N LYS A 116 -20.10 -6.49 -15.18
CA LYS A 116 -21.47 -6.58 -14.64
C LYS A 116 -22.15 -5.20 -14.54
N HIS A 117 -21.41 -4.14 -14.26
CA HIS A 117 -21.96 -2.79 -14.09
C HIS A 117 -21.79 -1.88 -15.31
N ALA A 118 -21.03 -2.31 -16.33
CA ALA A 118 -20.88 -1.59 -17.59
C ALA A 118 -22.23 -1.32 -18.31
N HIS A 119 -23.21 -2.20 -18.14
CA HIS A 119 -24.54 -2.11 -18.74
C HIS A 119 -25.62 -1.52 -17.81
N ALA A 120 -25.32 -1.36 -16.52
CA ALA A 120 -26.30 -0.95 -15.50
C ALA A 120 -26.43 0.58 -15.34
N ILE A 121 -25.57 1.37 -15.99
CA ILE A 121 -25.65 2.83 -15.95
C ILE A 121 -26.56 3.33 -17.08
N ASN A 122 -27.86 3.07 -16.93
CA ASN A 122 -28.96 3.78 -17.57
C ASN A 122 -30.16 3.75 -16.61
N VAL A 123 -30.12 4.61 -15.58
CA VAL A 123 -31.22 5.49 -15.13
C VAL A 123 -30.56 6.73 -14.55
#